data_AF-A0AAW0SHT2-F1
#
_entry.id   AF-A0AAW0SHT2-F1
#
_cell.length_a   1.000
_cell.length_b   1.000
_cell.length_c   1.000
_cell.angle_alpha   90.00
_cell.angle_beta   90.00
_cell.angle_gamma   90.00
#
_symmetry.space_group_name_H-M   'P 1'
#
loop_
_entity.id
_entity.type
_entity.pdbx_description
1 polymer ?
#
loop_
_entity_poly.entity_id
_entity_poly.type
_entity_poly.pdbx_seq_one_letter_code
_entity_poly.pdbx_strand_id
1 'polypeptide(L)'
;METSLVTYCSNVCALATLFTRQKALQKEREITVLWEKTESLSGQLVTVHNHSHFEENGLSHDHLAQENITLTKLIKELEDKLKLSKIETKDVTRQNSELHALITEYKVTPSEEKDKDGTSSCENSEAKCTDTKGKLVGQVATLTSEVSRLESECSSLQVQLDCERDKYNKLLGESLAHEKLSEDVITEPKGKKVYIL
;
A
#
# COMPACT_ATOMS: atom_id res chain seq x y z
N MET A 1 15.81 82.26 -55.88
CA MET A 1 15.33 81.92 -54.51
C MET A 1 14.58 80.59 -54.48
N GLU A 2 13.78 80.25 -55.49
CA GLU A 2 12.98 79.02 -55.52
C GLU A 2 13.79 77.70 -55.46
N THR A 3 14.97 77.67 -56.07
CA THR A 3 15.86 76.50 -56.04
C THR A 3 16.31 76.13 -54.61
N SER A 4 16.50 77.12 -53.73
CA SER A 4 16.90 76.88 -52.34
C SER A 4 15.78 76.26 -51.50
N LEU A 5 14.52 76.58 -51.79
CA LEU A 5 13.37 76.08 -51.05
C LEU A 5 13.06 74.63 -51.43
N VAL A 6 13.17 74.29 -52.72
CA VAL A 6 12.97 72.92 -53.22
C VAL A 6 14.03 71.97 -52.66
N THR A 7 15.30 72.38 -52.64
CA THR A 7 16.38 71.59 -52.04
C THR A 7 16.18 71.39 -50.54
N TYR A 8 15.73 72.43 -49.83
CA TYR A 8 15.44 72.34 -48.39
C TYR A 8 14.30 71.36 -48.10
N CYS A 9 13.16 71.47 -48.80
CA CYS A 9 12.03 70.55 -48.63
C CYS A 9 12.40 69.09 -48.97
N SER A 10 13.19 68.87 -50.02
CA SER A 10 13.68 67.53 -50.38
C SER A 10 14.56 66.93 -49.27
N ASN A 11 15.47 67.72 -48.69
CA ASN A 11 16.34 67.29 -47.60
C ASN A 11 15.55 66.97 -46.32
N VAL A 12 14.53 67.77 -45.99
CA VAL A 12 13.66 67.51 -44.82
C VAL A 12 12.85 66.22 -45.02
N CYS A 13 12.29 65.98 -46.20
CA CYS A 13 11.60 64.72 -46.52
C CYS A 13 12.54 63.51 -46.46
N ALA A 14 13.78 63.65 -46.96
CA ALA A 14 14.79 62.60 -46.88
C ALA A 14 15.18 62.28 -45.42
N LEU A 15 15.37 63.30 -44.59
CA LEU A 15 15.66 63.15 -43.15
C LEU A 15 14.51 62.47 -42.40
N ALA A 16 13.27 62.89 -42.65
CA ALA A 16 12.09 62.27 -42.04
C ALA A 16 11.98 60.78 -42.43
N THR A 17 12.26 60.45 -43.70
CA THR A 17 12.25 59.07 -44.20
C THR A 17 13.37 58.23 -43.59
N LEU A 18 14.56 58.80 -43.42
CA LEU A 18 15.68 58.11 -42.75
C LEU A 18 15.37 57.85 -41.27
N PHE A 19 14.79 58.82 -40.57
CA PHE A 19 14.43 58.68 -39.16
C PHE A 19 13.37 57.60 -38.94
N THR A 20 12.31 57.58 -39.75
CA THR A 20 11.29 56.53 -39.67
C THR A 20 11.85 55.16 -40.01
N ARG A 21 12.73 55.05 -41.02
CA ARG A 21 13.42 53.81 -41.37
C ARG A 21 14.32 53.30 -40.25
N GLN A 22 15.07 54.18 -39.58
CA GLN A 22 15.92 53.80 -38.45
C GLN A 22 15.08 53.27 -37.28
N LYS A 23 13.94 53.91 -36.99
CA LYS A 23 13.02 53.47 -35.94
C LYS A 23 12.40 52.11 -36.28
N ALA A 24 12.04 51.87 -37.55
CA ALA A 24 11.54 50.58 -38.01
C ALA A 24 12.58 49.47 -37.84
N LEU A 25 13.84 49.70 -38.24
CA LEU A 25 14.92 48.73 -38.07
C LEU A 25 15.21 48.41 -36.60
N GLN A 26 15.12 49.40 -35.71
CA GLN A 26 15.27 49.16 -34.27
C GLN A 26 14.15 48.26 -33.74
N LYS A 27 12.91 48.48 -34.20
CA LYS A 27 11.76 47.64 -33.82
C LYS A 27 11.86 46.22 -34.37
N GLU A 28 12.34 46.06 -35.61
CA GLU A 28 12.59 44.72 -36.16
C GLU A 28 13.62 43.94 -35.33
N ARG A 29 14.71 44.59 -34.89
CA ARG A 29 15.70 43.94 -34.00
C ARG A 29 15.10 43.52 -32.66
N GLU A 30 14.27 44.38 -32.05
CA GLU A 30 13.55 44.05 -30.82
C GLU A 30 12.62 42.83 -31.02
N ILE A 31 11.91 42.76 -32.16
CA ILE A 31 11.04 41.64 -32.51
C ILE A 31 11.85 40.35 -32.64
N THR A 32 13.00 40.37 -33.34
CA THR A 32 13.84 39.17 -33.50
C THR A 32 14.31 38.63 -32.15
N VAL A 33 14.79 39.49 -31.25
CA VAL A 33 15.23 39.06 -29.91
C VAL A 33 14.09 38.46 -29.10
N LEU A 34 12.89 39.05 -29.16
CA LEU A 34 11.71 38.51 -28.48
C LEU A 34 11.28 37.17 -29.06
N TRP A 35 11.41 36.99 -30.37
CA TRP A 35 11.08 35.74 -31.05
C TRP A 35 12.03 34.61 -30.64
N GLU A 36 13.35 34.86 -30.67
CA GLU A 36 14.37 33.90 -30.18
C GLU A 36 14.15 33.52 -28.71
N LYS A 37 13.82 34.49 -27.85
CA LYS A 37 13.50 34.23 -26.44
C LYS A 37 12.25 33.37 -26.28
N THR A 38 11.22 33.61 -27.09
CA THR A 38 9.98 32.84 -27.07
C THR A 38 10.23 31.39 -27.51
N GLU A 39 11.03 31.19 -28.55
CA GLU A 39 11.41 29.86 -29.02
C GLU A 39 12.24 29.10 -27.98
N SER A 40 13.21 29.78 -27.35
CA SER A 40 13.99 29.21 -26.25
C SER A 40 13.14 28.79 -25.05
N LEU A 41 12.20 29.66 -24.62
CA LEU A 41 11.29 29.36 -23.52
C LEU A 41 10.33 28.21 -23.87
N SER A 42 9.85 28.15 -25.11
CA SER A 42 9.04 27.04 -25.61
C SER A 42 9.81 25.72 -25.55
N GLY A 43 11.06 25.70 -26.01
CA GLY A 43 11.93 24.52 -25.92
C GLY A 43 12.20 24.08 -24.48
N GLN A 44 12.42 25.04 -23.56
CA GLN A 44 12.56 24.76 -22.13
C GLN A 44 11.27 24.18 -21.54
N LEU A 45 10.11 24.74 -21.89
CA LEU A 45 8.81 24.26 -21.42
C LEU A 45 8.54 22.82 -21.88
N VAL A 46 8.81 22.50 -23.14
CA VAL A 46 8.70 21.13 -23.66
C VAL A 46 9.64 20.19 -22.92
N THR A 47 10.87 20.63 -22.65
CA THR A 47 11.85 19.83 -21.91
C THR A 47 11.36 19.54 -20.50
N VAL A 48 10.90 20.56 -19.76
CA VAL A 48 10.38 20.41 -18.40
C VAL A 48 9.13 19.52 -18.38
N HIS A 49 8.19 19.75 -19.30
CA HIS A 49 6.97 18.94 -19.42
C HIS A 49 7.27 17.46 -19.67
N ASN A 50 8.26 17.17 -20.51
CA ASN A 50 8.67 15.79 -20.75
C ASN A 50 9.33 15.18 -19.50
N HIS A 51 10.21 15.91 -18.80
CA HIS A 51 10.84 15.41 -17.58
C HIS A 51 9.82 15.14 -16.45
N SER A 52 8.84 16.03 -16.25
CA SER A 52 7.80 15.84 -15.22
C SER A 52 6.92 14.62 -15.51
N HIS A 53 6.60 14.35 -16.78
CA HIS A 53 5.77 13.19 -17.15
C HIS A 53 6.50 11.85 -16.93
N PHE A 54 7.84 11.82 -17.02
CA PHE A 54 8.63 10.60 -16.80
C PHE A 54 8.88 10.32 -15.31
N GLU A 55 9.08 11.35 -14.48
CA GLU A 55 9.40 11.17 -13.06
C GLU A 55 8.16 10.88 -12.20
N GLU A 56 7.00 11.44 -12.51
CA GLU A 56 5.84 11.42 -11.60
C GLU A 56 4.92 10.20 -11.79
N ASN A 57 4.83 9.66 -13.03
CA ASN A 57 3.82 8.65 -13.36
C ASN A 57 4.35 7.23 -13.62
N GLY A 58 5.61 7.09 -14.09
CA GLY A 58 6.15 5.76 -14.47
C GLY A 58 6.73 4.97 -13.30
N LEU A 59 7.59 5.61 -12.50
CA LEU A 59 8.30 4.95 -11.41
C LEU A 59 7.41 4.73 -10.18
N SER A 60 6.47 5.63 -9.92
CA SER A 60 5.53 5.54 -8.80
C SER A 60 4.52 4.39 -9.01
N HIS A 61 3.98 4.27 -10.22
CA HIS A 61 3.00 3.24 -10.56
C HIS A 61 3.61 1.83 -10.52
N ASP A 62 4.81 1.65 -11.09
CA ASP A 62 5.49 0.35 -11.08
C ASP A 62 5.94 -0.06 -9.66
N HIS A 63 6.37 0.91 -8.84
CA HIS A 63 6.69 0.65 -7.45
C HIS A 63 5.46 0.24 -6.63
N LEU A 64 4.34 0.95 -6.79
CA LEU A 64 3.06 0.63 -6.14
C LEU A 64 2.51 -0.72 -6.61
N ALA A 65 2.64 -1.05 -7.90
CA ALA A 65 2.23 -2.35 -8.43
C ALA A 65 3.08 -3.49 -7.82
N GLN A 66 4.39 -3.31 -7.72
CA GLN A 66 5.29 -4.29 -7.12
C GLN A 66 5.05 -4.46 -5.61
N GLU A 67 4.77 -3.36 -4.90
CA GLU A 67 4.40 -3.39 -3.49
C GLU A 67 3.07 -4.12 -3.28
N ASN A 68 2.07 -3.85 -4.12
CA ASN A 68 0.78 -4.55 -4.10
C ASN A 68 0.92 -6.07 -4.33
N ILE A 69 1.77 -6.50 -5.26
CA ILE A 69 2.06 -7.93 -5.47
C ILE A 69 2.68 -8.55 -4.21
N THR A 70 3.62 -7.84 -3.59
CA THR A 70 4.32 -8.30 -2.39
C THR A 70 3.36 -8.41 -1.20
N LEU A 71 2.53 -7.38 -0.97
CA LEU A 71 1.52 -7.37 0.09
C LEU A 71 0.46 -8.46 -0.13
N THR A 72 -0.01 -8.65 -1.37
CA THR A 72 -0.97 -9.71 -1.70
C THR A 72 -0.41 -11.09 -1.36
N LYS A 73 0.88 -11.33 -1.67
CA LYS A 73 1.55 -12.59 -1.33
C LYS A 73 1.67 -12.79 0.18
N LEU A 74 2.03 -11.74 0.92
CA LEU A 74 2.16 -11.77 2.38
C LEU A 74 0.81 -12.06 3.04
N ILE A 75 -0.26 -11.38 2.61
CA ILE A 75 -1.63 -11.61 3.09
C ILE A 75 -2.02 -13.07 2.91
N LYS A 76 -1.77 -13.64 1.73
CA LYS A 76 -2.08 -15.05 1.46
C LYS A 76 -1.31 -16.00 2.37
N GLU A 77 -0.01 -15.77 2.58
CA GLU A 77 0.80 -16.58 3.51
C GLU A 77 0.30 -16.48 4.95
N LEU A 78 -0.07 -15.28 5.41
CA LEU A 78 -0.62 -15.07 6.75
C LEU A 78 -1.99 -15.74 6.92
N GLU A 79 -2.86 -15.66 5.91
CA GLU A 79 -4.16 -16.35 5.90
C GLU A 79 -4.01 -17.86 5.98
N ASP A 80 -3.06 -18.45 5.25
CA ASP A 80 -2.82 -19.89 5.28
C ASP A 80 -2.18 -20.34 6.62
N LYS A 81 -1.26 -19.55 7.19
CA LYS A 81 -0.74 -19.79 8.55
C LYS A 81 -1.84 -19.72 9.60
N LEU A 82 -2.73 -18.75 9.51
CA LEU A 82 -3.87 -18.62 10.44
C LEU A 82 -4.83 -19.81 10.34
N LYS A 83 -5.08 -20.32 9.13
CA LYS A 83 -5.90 -21.54 8.95
C LYS A 83 -5.26 -22.75 9.62
N LEU A 84 -3.95 -22.95 9.41
CA LEU A 84 -3.21 -24.06 10.02
C LEU A 84 -3.24 -23.96 11.56
N SER A 85 -2.94 -22.79 12.12
CA SER A 85 -2.95 -22.58 13.56
C SER A 85 -4.35 -22.80 14.18
N LYS A 86 -5.42 -22.41 13.48
CA LYS A 86 -6.80 -22.71 13.90
C LYS A 86 -7.13 -24.21 13.90
N ILE A 87 -6.58 -24.98 12.96
CA ILE A 87 -6.76 -26.44 12.94
C ILE A 87 -6.02 -27.07 14.11
N GLU A 88 -4.76 -26.69 14.32
CA GLU A 88 -3.94 -27.20 15.42
C GLU A 88 -4.55 -26.89 16.78
N THR A 89 -5.06 -25.66 16.98
CA THR A 89 -5.76 -25.27 18.21
C THR A 89 -6.99 -26.14 18.47
N LYS A 90 -7.77 -26.46 17.42
CA LYS A 90 -8.94 -27.36 17.55
C LYS A 90 -8.52 -28.77 17.93
N ASP A 91 -7.44 -29.29 17.36
CA ASP A 91 -6.92 -30.62 17.67
C ASP A 91 -6.40 -30.71 19.11
N VAL A 92 -5.63 -29.72 19.56
CA VAL A 92 -5.15 -29.64 20.95
C VAL A 92 -6.32 -29.50 21.92
N THR A 93 -7.33 -28.68 21.59
CA THR A 93 -8.53 -28.53 22.42
C THR A 93 -9.31 -29.84 22.54
N ARG A 94 -9.42 -30.59 21.44
CA ARG A 94 -10.03 -31.92 21.43
C ARG A 94 -9.26 -32.90 22.32
N GLN A 95 -7.94 -32.98 22.16
CA GLN A 95 -7.08 -33.84 22.99
C GLN A 95 -7.17 -33.47 24.48
N ASN A 96 -7.20 -32.17 24.81
CA ASN A 96 -7.32 -31.71 26.19
C ASN A 96 -8.67 -32.11 26.80
N SER A 97 -9.75 -32.03 26.01
CA SER A 97 -11.08 -32.49 26.43
C SER A 97 -11.14 -34.01 26.66
N GLU A 98 -10.52 -34.79 25.78
CA GLU A 98 -10.40 -36.25 25.90
C GLU A 98 -9.61 -36.65 27.17
N LEU A 99 -8.49 -35.97 27.45
CA LEU A 99 -7.70 -36.18 28.68
C LEU A 99 -8.48 -35.79 29.94
N HIS A 100 -9.20 -34.68 29.92
CA HIS A 100 -10.05 -34.27 31.04
C HIS A 100 -11.19 -35.27 31.31
N ALA A 101 -11.78 -35.85 30.27
CA ALA A 101 -12.78 -36.91 30.40
C ALA A 101 -12.19 -38.16 31.05
N LEU A 102 -11.02 -38.62 30.60
CA LEU A 102 -10.30 -39.76 31.19
C LEU A 102 -9.96 -39.52 32.66
N ILE A 103 -9.46 -38.33 33.03
CA ILE A 103 -9.18 -37.98 34.43
C ILE A 103 -10.46 -38.01 35.28
N THR A 104 -11.59 -37.61 34.71
CA THR A 104 -12.89 -37.64 35.38
C THR A 104 -13.39 -39.07 35.56
N GLU A 105 -13.26 -39.91 34.54
CA GLU A 105 -13.58 -41.34 34.62
C GLU A 105 -12.72 -42.06 35.68
N TYR A 106 -11.42 -41.77 35.74
CA TYR A 106 -10.52 -42.24 36.80
C TYR A 106 -10.82 -41.66 38.19
N LYS A 107 -11.61 -40.58 38.31
CA LYS A 107 -12.14 -40.08 39.59
C LYS A 107 -13.45 -40.77 40.00
N VAL A 108 -14.18 -41.39 39.06
CA VAL A 108 -15.54 -41.94 39.26
C VAL A 108 -15.55 -43.47 39.39
N THR A 109 -14.39 -44.13 39.46
CA THR A 109 -14.29 -45.55 39.85
C THR A 109 -13.85 -45.69 41.33
N PRO A 110 -14.70 -45.41 42.34
CA PRO A 110 -14.56 -46.11 43.59
C PRO A 110 -14.94 -47.57 43.31
N SER A 111 -14.02 -48.46 43.65
CA SER A 111 -14.24 -49.90 43.67
C SER A 111 -15.55 -50.22 44.40
N GLU A 112 -16.62 -50.54 43.67
CA GLU A 112 -17.75 -51.29 44.22
C GLU A 112 -17.39 -52.78 44.25
N GLU A 113 -16.29 -53.13 44.91
CA GLU A 113 -16.08 -54.50 45.36
C GLU A 113 -16.58 -54.60 46.79
N LYS A 114 -17.82 -55.10 46.90
CA LYS A 114 -18.41 -55.58 48.15
C LYS A 114 -17.43 -56.50 48.87
N ASP A 115 -17.24 -56.20 50.14
CA ASP A 115 -16.62 -57.02 51.16
C ASP A 115 -16.88 -58.52 50.98
N LYS A 116 -15.79 -59.29 50.91
CA LYS A 116 -15.66 -60.57 51.61
C LYS A 116 -14.18 -60.98 51.68
N ASP A 117 -13.63 -60.73 52.86
CA ASP A 117 -12.74 -61.59 53.64
C ASP A 117 -11.69 -62.41 52.87
N GLY A 118 -10.42 -62.04 53.04
CA GLY A 118 -9.31 -62.81 52.50
C GLY A 118 -8.00 -62.05 52.48
N THR A 119 -7.24 -62.18 53.57
CA THR A 119 -5.83 -61.84 53.71
C THR A 119 -5.03 -62.08 52.42
N SER A 120 -4.65 -61.04 51.69
CA SER A 120 -3.43 -61.07 50.89
C SER A 120 -2.90 -59.66 50.63
N SER A 121 -1.63 -59.50 51.02
CA SER A 121 -0.76 -58.34 50.82
C SER A 121 -0.70 -57.94 49.33
N CYS A 122 -1.19 -56.75 49.01
CA CYS A 122 -0.93 -56.07 47.73
C CYS A 122 -0.73 -54.56 47.94
N GLU A 123 0.33 -54.19 48.67
CA GLU A 123 0.94 -52.86 48.58
C GLU A 123 1.68 -52.73 47.24
N ASN A 124 0.98 -52.46 46.13
CA ASN A 124 1.64 -52.08 44.87
C ASN A 124 0.73 -51.43 43.81
N SER A 125 -0.58 -51.38 44.01
CA SER A 125 -1.55 -50.83 43.05
C SER A 125 -1.82 -49.33 43.23
N GLU A 126 -1.76 -48.79 44.45
CA GLU A 126 -2.03 -47.37 44.72
C GLU A 126 -0.93 -46.44 44.16
N ALA A 127 0.35 -46.76 44.38
CA ALA A 127 1.46 -45.92 43.91
C ALA A 127 1.51 -45.80 42.37
N LYS A 128 1.11 -46.86 41.65
CA LYS A 128 1.08 -46.88 40.19
C LYS A 128 -0.09 -46.08 39.60
N CYS A 129 -1.22 -46.05 40.31
CA CYS A 129 -2.41 -45.27 39.92
C CYS A 129 -2.23 -43.77 40.18
N THR A 130 -1.53 -43.38 41.25
CA THR A 130 -1.20 -41.98 41.51
C THR A 130 -0.15 -41.42 40.55
N ASP A 131 0.82 -42.24 40.12
CA ASP A 131 1.88 -41.83 39.20
C ASP A 131 1.36 -41.60 37.77
N THR A 132 0.43 -42.44 37.29
CA THR A 132 -0.22 -42.24 35.98
C THR A 132 -1.16 -41.03 36.00
N LYS A 133 -1.91 -40.83 37.09
CA LYS A 133 -2.75 -39.65 37.28
C LYS A 133 -1.92 -38.36 37.35
N GLY A 134 -0.79 -38.37 38.05
CA GLY A 134 0.15 -37.24 38.08
C GLY A 134 0.69 -36.90 36.69
N LYS A 135 1.05 -37.92 35.89
CA LYS A 135 1.50 -37.74 34.49
C LYS A 135 0.41 -37.12 33.61
N LEU A 136 -0.84 -37.58 33.71
CA LEU A 136 -1.96 -37.03 32.95
C LEU A 136 -2.26 -35.57 33.34
N VAL A 137 -2.24 -35.25 34.63
CA VAL A 137 -2.40 -33.87 35.13
C VAL A 137 -1.27 -32.97 34.63
N GLY A 138 -0.03 -33.46 34.61
CA GLY A 138 1.11 -32.75 34.04
C GLY A 138 0.95 -32.47 32.54
N GLN A 139 0.48 -33.45 31.77
CA GLN A 139 0.22 -33.28 30.34
C GLN A 139 -0.90 -32.26 30.06
N VAL A 140 -1.99 -32.30 30.84
CA VAL A 140 -3.07 -31.30 30.75
C VAL A 140 -2.55 -29.89 31.03
N ALA A 141 -1.69 -29.71 32.03
CA ALA A 141 -1.10 -28.40 32.33
C ALA A 141 -0.22 -27.89 31.18
N THR A 142 0.59 -28.77 30.57
CA THR A 142 1.40 -28.44 29.40
C THR A 142 0.54 -28.06 28.20
N LEU A 143 -0.48 -28.86 27.85
CA LEU A 143 -1.37 -28.57 26.73
C LEU A 143 -2.19 -27.29 26.96
N THR A 144 -2.64 -27.04 28.18
CA THR A 144 -3.36 -25.80 28.54
C THR A 144 -2.49 -24.57 28.36
N SER A 145 -1.20 -24.66 28.74
CA SER A 145 -0.23 -23.60 28.51
C SER A 145 0.03 -23.37 27.03
N GLU A 146 0.09 -24.45 26.24
CA GLU A 146 0.29 -24.38 24.79
C GLU A 146 -0.93 -23.78 24.07
N VAL A 147 -2.16 -24.13 24.48
CA VAL A 147 -3.39 -23.48 23.98
C VAL A 147 -3.33 -21.98 24.24
N SER A 148 -3.00 -21.57 25.46
CA SER A 148 -2.90 -20.14 25.81
C SER A 148 -1.86 -19.40 24.98
N ARG A 149 -0.73 -20.06 24.69
CA ARG A 149 0.33 -19.54 23.82
C ARG A 149 -0.15 -19.38 22.37
N LEU A 150 -0.80 -20.40 21.81
CA LEU A 150 -1.33 -20.40 20.44
C LEU A 150 -2.47 -19.40 20.25
N GLU A 151 -3.35 -19.23 21.24
CA GLU A 151 -4.41 -18.21 21.24
C GLU A 151 -3.83 -16.79 21.21
N SER A 152 -2.74 -16.56 21.95
CA SER A 152 -2.00 -15.29 21.93
C SER A 152 -1.34 -15.05 20.57
N GLU A 153 -0.74 -16.08 19.98
CA GLU A 153 -0.14 -16.02 18.63
C GLU A 153 -1.19 -15.74 17.55
N CYS A 154 -2.35 -16.41 17.61
CA CYS A 154 -3.49 -16.16 16.73
C CYS A 154 -3.96 -14.70 16.83
N SER A 155 -4.06 -14.17 18.05
CA SER A 155 -4.46 -12.77 18.27
C SER A 155 -3.45 -11.79 17.67
N SER A 156 -2.16 -12.06 17.83
CA SER A 156 -1.07 -11.26 17.24
C SER A 156 -1.11 -11.29 15.71
N LEU A 157 -1.27 -12.47 15.10
CA LEU A 157 -1.37 -12.62 13.64
C LEU A 157 -2.62 -11.94 13.09
N GLN A 158 -3.74 -11.97 13.82
CA GLN A 158 -4.97 -11.28 13.43
C GLN A 158 -4.76 -9.76 13.38
N VAL A 159 -4.10 -9.18 14.40
CA VAL A 159 -3.75 -7.74 14.41
C VAL A 159 -2.83 -7.39 13.24
N GLN A 160 -1.82 -8.21 12.94
CA GLN A 160 -0.95 -7.99 11.78
C GLN A 160 -1.72 -8.02 10.47
N LEU A 161 -2.63 -8.99 10.29
CA LEU A 161 -3.46 -9.09 9.09
C LEU A 161 -4.35 -7.86 8.90
N ASP A 162 -4.95 -7.36 9.99
CA ASP A 162 -5.80 -6.18 9.94
C ASP A 162 -4.98 -4.92 9.60
N CYS A 163 -3.79 -4.76 10.18
CA CYS A 163 -2.87 -3.67 9.84
C CYS A 163 -2.44 -3.69 8.36
N GLU A 164 -2.11 -4.86 7.79
CA GLU A 164 -1.74 -4.96 6.38
C GLU A 164 -2.93 -4.74 5.44
N ARG A 165 -4.13 -5.16 5.83
CA ARG A 165 -5.36 -4.85 5.08
C ARG A 165 -5.65 -3.36 5.06
N ASP A 166 -5.46 -2.67 6.17
CA ASP A 166 -5.65 -1.21 6.24
C ASP A 166 -4.64 -0.48 5.35
N LYS A 167 -3.38 -0.92 5.34
CA LYS A 167 -2.36 -0.38 4.41
C LYS A 167 -2.74 -0.60 2.96
N TYR A 168 -3.15 -1.82 2.60
CA TYR A 168 -3.59 -2.15 1.24
C TYR A 168 -4.78 -1.29 0.80
N ASN A 169 -5.81 -1.16 1.65
CA ASN A 169 -6.99 -0.35 1.34
C ASN A 169 -6.64 1.13 1.17
N LYS A 170 -5.68 1.65 1.96
CA LYS A 170 -5.20 3.01 1.81
C LYS A 170 -4.50 3.22 0.46
N LEU A 171 -3.58 2.33 0.09
CA LEU A 171 -2.89 2.38 -1.20
C LEU A 171 -3.84 2.22 -2.39
N LEU A 172 -4.85 1.35 -2.27
CA LEU A 172 -5.89 1.20 -3.29
C LEU A 172 -6.71 2.49 -3.45
N GLY A 173 -7.05 3.16 -2.36
CA GLY A 173 -7.73 4.46 -2.38
C GLY A 173 -6.89 5.56 -3.02
N GLU A 174 -5.60 5.62 -2.73
CA GLU A 174 -4.65 6.56 -3.34
C GLU A 174 -4.47 6.30 -4.85
N SER A 175 -4.40 5.04 -5.26
CA SER A 175 -4.33 4.64 -6.68
C SER A 175 -5.60 5.03 -7.46
N LEU A 176 -6.79 4.80 -6.90
CA LEU A 176 -8.07 5.22 -7.48
C LEU A 176 -8.21 6.76 -7.55
N ALA A 177 -7.60 7.49 -6.61
CA ALA A 177 -7.59 8.95 -6.63
C ALA A 177 -6.68 9.52 -7.73
N HIS A 178 -5.51 8.90 -7.95
CA HIS A 178 -4.63 9.23 -9.08
C HIS A 178 -5.31 8.96 -10.44
N GLU A 179 -6.06 7.86 -10.56
CA GLU A 179 -6.81 7.52 -11.77
C GLU A 179 -7.89 8.57 -12.08
N LYS A 180 -8.68 8.99 -11.09
CA LYS A 180 -9.70 10.05 -11.26
C LYS A 180 -9.12 11.42 -11.64
N LEU A 181 -7.98 11.81 -11.06
CA LEU A 181 -7.32 13.08 -11.41
C LEU A 181 -6.76 13.06 -12.84
N SER A 182 -6.42 11.88 -13.38
CA SER A 182 -5.99 11.74 -14.78
C SER A 182 -7.14 11.79 -15.78
N GLU A 183 -8.36 11.35 -15.41
CA GLU A 183 -9.55 11.48 -16.26
C GLU A 183 -10.10 12.91 -16.34
N ASP A 184 -10.09 13.66 -15.22
CA ASP A 184 -10.62 15.03 -15.18
C ASP A 184 -9.75 16.03 -15.98
N VAL A 185 -8.45 15.75 -16.18
CA VAL A 185 -7.55 16.59 -17.00
C VAL A 185 -7.77 16.39 -18.51
N ILE A 186 -8.41 15.30 -18.95
CA ILE A 186 -8.58 14.96 -20.38
C ILE A 186 -9.88 15.54 -20.97
N THR A 187 -10.79 16.11 -20.17
CA THR A 187 -12.01 16.75 -20.68
C THR A 187 -11.84 18.26 -20.88
N GLU A 188 -11.14 18.65 -21.95
CA GLU A 188 -11.26 20.02 -22.48
C GLU A 188 -12.73 20.36 -22.81
N PRO A 189 -13.21 21.58 -22.49
CA PRO A 189 -14.53 22.04 -22.93
C PRO A 189 -14.50 22.28 -24.44
N LYS A 190 -14.95 21.28 -25.21
CA LYS A 190 -15.21 21.41 -26.64
C LYS A 190 -16.25 22.50 -26.88
N GLY A 191 -15.82 23.67 -27.38
CA GLY A 191 -16.79 24.65 -27.89
C GLY A 191 -16.30 26.07 -28.08
N LYS A 192 -15.39 26.33 -29.04
CA LYS A 192 -15.33 27.64 -29.72
C LYS A 192 -15.07 27.45 -31.21
N LYS A 193 -16.12 27.61 -32.03
CA LYS A 193 -15.99 27.80 -33.48
C LYS A 193 -15.59 29.26 -33.71
N VAL A 194 -14.40 29.49 -34.25
CA VAL A 194 -13.99 30.80 -34.77
C VAL A 194 -14.42 30.87 -36.23
N TYR A 195 -15.39 31.73 -36.54
CA TYR A 195 -15.69 32.13 -37.91
C TYR A 195 -14.72 33.23 -38.29
N ILE A 196 -13.91 33.00 -39.31
CA ILE A 196 -13.07 34.03 -39.95
C ILE A 196 -13.93 34.66 -41.05
N LEU A 197 -14.18 35.97 -40.95
CA LEU A 197 -14.65 36.82 -42.04
C LEU A 197 -13.45 37.35 -42.83
#